data_AF-A0A7Y4WU56-F1
#
_entry.id   AF-A0A7Y4WU56-F1
#
_cell.length_a   1.000
_cell.length_b   1.000
_cell.length_c   1.000
_cell.angle_alpha   90.00
_cell.angle_beta   90.00
_cell.angle_gamma   90.00
#
_symmetry.space_group_name_H-M   'P 1'
#
loop_
_entity.id
_entity.type
_entity.pdbx_description
1 polymer ?
#
loop_
_entity_poly.entity_id
_entity_poly.type
_entity_poly.pdbx_seq_one_letter_code
_entity_poly.pdbx_strand_id
1 'polypeptide(L)' 'MTREMIISSSAHETRVAILEDDQVAEIFIERERQRGVVGNLYKGRVSKVLPGMQSAFVDLGLERDGFLYVSD' A
#
# COMPACT_ATOMS: atom_id res chain seq x y z
N MET A 1 24.00 16.00 10.69
CA MET A 1 23.15 15.10 9.88
C MET A 1 22.84 13.87 10.69
N THR A 2 22.18 14.09 11.83
CA THR A 2 21.55 13.03 12.60
C THR A 2 20.13 12.92 12.09
N ARG A 3 19.71 11.71 11.72
CA ARG A 3 18.35 11.44 11.25
C ARG A 3 17.69 10.44 12.18
N GLU A 4 16.55 10.82 12.74
CA GLU A 4 15.83 10.01 13.72
C GLU A 4 14.40 9.75 13.26
N MET A 5 13.84 8.63 13.70
CA MET A 5 12.47 8.25 13.41
C MET A 5 11.73 8.04 14.73
N ILE A 6 10.72 8.86 14.97
CA ILE A 6 9.86 8.77 16.16
C ILE A 6 8.53 8.14 15.74
N ILE A 7 8.14 7.06 16.42
CA ILE A 7 6.90 6.32 16.15
C ILE A 7 5.96 6.46 17.35
N SER A 8 4.72 6.91 17.11
CA SER A 8 3.65 6.98 18.10
C SER A 8 2.45 6.17 17.58
N SER A 9 2.16 5.05 18.25
CA SER A 9 1.06 4.15 17.89
C SER A 9 -0.07 4.22 18.92
N SER A 10 -1.30 4.38 18.43
CA SER A 10 -2.53 4.35 19.24
C SER A 10 -3.57 3.43 18.60
N ALA A 11 -4.70 3.22 19.26
CA ALA A 11 -5.80 2.41 18.72
C ALA A 11 -6.47 2.99 17.46
N HIS A 12 -6.21 4.25 17.11
CA HIS A 12 -6.90 4.92 16.00
C HIS A 12 -5.96 5.36 14.87
N GLU A 13 -4.70 5.61 15.20
CA GLU A 13 -3.69 6.05 14.25
C GLU A 13 -2.29 5.65 14.68
N THR A 14 -1.44 5.43 13.67
CA THR A 14 0.01 5.34 13.78
C THR A 14 0.61 6.58 13.15
N ARG A 15 1.52 7.25 13.88
CA ARG A 15 2.22 8.45 13.41
C ARG A 15 3.71 8.18 13.40
N VAL A 16 4.37 8.60 12.33
CA VAL A 16 5.82 8.53 12.18
C VAL A 16 6.33 9.93 11.86
N ALA A 17 7.28 10.43 12.64
CA ALA A 17 8.00 11.67 12.36
C ALA A 17 9.45 11.36 12.03
N ILE A 18 9.96 11.93 10.94
CA ILE A 18 11.37 11.93 10.60
C ILE A 18 11.96 13.25 11.07
N LEU A 19 12.96 13.17 11.93
CA LEU A 19 13.69 14.34 12.42
C LEU A 19 15.05 14.40 11.72
N GLU A 20 15.45 15.60 11.33
CA GLU A 20 16.80 15.93 10.89
C GLU A 20 17.34 17.03 11.80
N ASP A 21 18.43 16.73 12.52
CA ASP A 21 19.06 17.63 13.48
C ASP A 21 18.02 18.26 14.46
N ASP A 22 17.25 17.39 15.13
CA ASP A 22 16.17 17.70 16.08
C ASP A 22 14.95 18.47 15.52
N GLN A 23 14.90 18.72 14.21
CA GLN A 23 13.76 19.37 13.55
C GLN A 23 12.93 18.36 12.76
N VAL A 24 11.60 18.48 12.83
CA VAL A 24 10.69 17.62 12.06
C VAL A 24 10.81 17.97 10.57
N ALA A 25 11.32 17.02 9.79
CA ALA A 25 11.41 17.13 8.34
C ALA A 25 10.16 16.56 7.64
N GLU A 26 9.68 15.41 8.10
CA GLU A 26 8.52 14.71 7.50
C GLU A 26 7.61 14.11 8.58
N ILE A 27 6.30 14.06 8.29
CA ILE A 27 5.31 13.39 9.14
C ILE A 27 4.39 12.50 8.30
N PHE A 28 4.22 11.26 8.75
CA PHE A 28 3.30 10.28 8.18
C PHE A 28 2.26 9.91 9.22
N ILE A 29 0.99 9.88 8.80
CA ILE A 29 -0.13 9.50 9.67
C ILE A 29 -0.93 8.41 8.94
N GLU A 30 -0.92 7.20 9.48
CA GLU A 30 -1.73 6.09 9.02
C GLU A 30 -2.92 5.89 9.96
N ARG A 31 -4.14 5.86 9.39
CA ARG A 31 -5.38 5.54 10.10
C ARG A 31 -5.93 4.23 9.56
N GLU A 32 -6.39 3.33 10.43
CA GLU A 32 -6.83 1.98 10.03
C GLU A 32 -7.91 1.99 8.93
N ARG A 33 -8.83 2.97 8.96
CA ARG A 33 -9.91 3.10 7.96
C ARG A 33 -9.47 3.69 6.61
N GLN A 34 -8.22 4.12 6.48
CA GLN A 34 -7.68 4.74 5.26
C GLN A 34 -6.53 3.94 4.64
N ARG A 35 -6.37 2.67 4.99
CA ARG A 35 -5.38 1.82 4.31
C ARG A 35 -5.77 1.66 2.84
N GLY A 36 -5.04 2.36 1.98
CA GLY A 36 -5.14 2.22 0.53
C GLY A 36 -4.61 0.85 0.08
N VAL A 37 -5.02 0.43 -1.12
CA VAL A 37 -4.50 -0.79 -1.76
C VAL A 37 -3.31 -0.51 -2.68
N VAL A 38 -3.00 0.76 -2.94
CA VAL A 38 -1.94 1.18 -3.84
C VAL A 38 -0.58 0.82 -3.27
N GLY A 39 0.27 0.18 -4.07
CA GLY A 39 1.62 -0.22 -3.68
C GLY A 39 1.71 -1.54 -2.90
N ASN A 40 0.58 -2.14 -2.54
CA ASN A 40 0.57 -3.44 -1.90
C ASN A 40 1.02 -4.55 -2.86
N LEU A 41 1.70 -5.55 -2.31
CA LEU A 41 2.09 -6.76 -3.02
C LEU A 41 1.20 -7.93 -2.57
N TYR A 42 0.63 -8.63 -3.54
CA TYR A 42 -0.31 -9.72 -3.29
C TYR A 42 0.17 -11.02 -3.95
N LYS A 43 -0.17 -12.15 -3.33
CA LYS A 43 -0.14 -13.46 -3.98
C LYS A 43 -1.53 -13.80 -4.47
N GLY A 44 -1.81 -13.52 -5.74
CA GLY A 44 -3.11 -13.77 -6.35
C GLY A 44 -3.22 -15.11 -7.08
N ARG A 45 -4.45 -15.52 -7.37
CA ARG A 45 -4.75 -16.66 -8.26
C ARG A 45 -5.44 -16.13 -9.51
N VAL A 46 -4.96 -16.52 -10.70
CA VAL A 46 -5.65 -16.18 -11.96
C VAL A 46 -7.03 -16.83 -11.96
N SER A 47 -8.08 -16.02 -12.02
CA SER A 47 -9.48 -16.46 -12.02
C SER A 47 -10.00 -16.64 -13.45
N LYS A 48 -9.59 -15.77 -14.38
CA LYS A 48 -10.01 -15.79 -15.78
C LYS A 48 -8.97 -15.18 -16.71
N VAL A 49 -8.75 -15.80 -17.87
CA VAL A 49 -7.91 -15.23 -18.95
C VAL A 49 -8.80 -14.71 -20.08
N LEU A 50 -8.49 -13.54 -20.62
CA LEU A 50 -9.21 -12.87 -21.69
C LEU A 50 -8.28 -12.64 -22.91
N PRO A 51 -8.16 -13.63 -23.82
CA PRO A 51 -7.23 -13.53 -24.95
C PRO A 51 -7.50 -12.33 -25.86
N GLY A 52 -8.76 -12.01 -26.14
CA GLY A 52 -9.15 -10.89 -27.00
C GLY A 52 -8.83 -9.51 -26.43
N MET A 53 -8.62 -9.40 -25.12
CA MET A 53 -8.19 -8.17 -24.44
C MET A 53 -6.71 -8.23 -24.03
N GLN A 54 -6.02 -9.34 -24.31
CA GLN A 54 -4.66 -9.60 -23.84
C GLN A 54 -4.51 -9.32 -22.33
N SER A 55 -5.44 -9.86 -21.52
CA SER A 55 -5.53 -9.55 -20.10
C SER A 55 -5.99 -10.75 -19.28
N ALA A 56 -5.85 -10.68 -17.96
CA ALA A 56 -6.39 -11.64 -17.01
C ALA A 56 -7.00 -10.95 -15.79
N PHE A 57 -8.01 -11.61 -15.21
CA PHE A 57 -8.50 -11.30 -13.87
C PHE A 57 -7.78 -12.18 -12.84
N VAL A 58 -7.42 -11.58 -11.71
CA VAL A 58 -6.67 -12.21 -10.63
C VAL A 58 -7.41 -11.99 -9.32
N ASP A 59 -7.78 -13.07 -8.64
CA ASP A 59 -8.31 -13.03 -7.29
C ASP A 59 -7.20 -12.63 -6.31
N LEU A 60 -7.38 -11.49 -5.64
CA LEU A 60 -6.48 -10.91 -4.64
C LEU A 60 -7.03 -11.03 -3.20
N GLY A 61 -8.19 -11.67 -3.01
CA GLY A 61 -8.90 -11.67 -1.73
C GLY A 61 -9.56 -10.34 -1.35
N LEU A 62 -9.74 -9.44 -2.32
CA LEU A 62 -10.43 -8.16 -2.17
C LEU A 62 -11.90 -8.28 -2.61
N GLU A 63 -12.68 -7.20 -2.45
CA GLU A 63 -14.08 -7.15 -2.91
C GLU A 63 -14.22 -7.40 -4.42
N ARG A 64 -13.18 -7.05 -5.19
CA ARG A 64 -13.13 -7.22 -6.65
C ARG A 64 -11.79 -7.81 -7.07
N ASP A 65 -11.83 -8.63 -8.10
CA ASP A 65 -10.64 -9.14 -8.76
C ASP A 65 -9.77 -8.00 -9.30
N GLY A 66 -8.46 -8.19 -9.20
CA GLY A 66 -7.49 -7.37 -9.91
C GLY A 66 -7.55 -7.64 -11.42
N PHE A 67 -7.25 -6.61 -12.21
CA PHE A 67 -7.10 -6.71 -13.65
C PHE A 67 -5.63 -6.57 -14.00
N LEU A 68 -5.10 -7.50 -14.80
CA LEU A 68 -3.71 -7.53 -15.24
C LEU A 68 -3.65 -7.53 -16.77
N TYR A 69 -3.07 -6.48 -17.35
CA TYR A 69 -2.82 -6.39 -18.79
C TYR A 69 -1.47 -7.06 -19.13
N VAL A 70 -1.31 -7.56 -20.36
CA VAL A 70 -0.11 -8.32 -20.77
C VAL A 70 1.23 -7.56 -20.64
N SER A 71 1.18 -6.23 -20.63
CA SER A 71 2.37 -5.36 -20.58
C SER A 71 2.62 -4.73 -19.20
N ASP A 72 1.83 -5.10 -18.19
CA ASP A 72 2.03 -4.72 -16.79
C ASP A 72 2.91 -5.75 -16.06
#